data_AF-A0A967G4K1-F1
#
_entry.id   AF-A0A967G4K1-F1
#
_cell.length_a   1.000
_cell.length_b   1.000
_cell.length_c   1.000
_cell.angle_alpha   90.00
_cell.angle_beta   90.00
_cell.angle_gamma   90.00
#
_symmetry.space_group_name_H-M   'P 1'
#
loop_
_entity.id
_entity.type
_entity.pdbx_description
1 polymer ?
#
loop_
_entity_poly.entity_id
_entity_poly.type
_entity_poly.pdbx_seq_one_letter_code
_entity_poly.pdbx_strand_id
1 'polypeptide(L)'
;ADRITDAAIKQILSQRHTGFSVFWGKQVAADDEDSRLFLCRYIDRGPISLEKVSVTDDIVTYETKDDLTHEFSPTEFLARVSVHIPNKWEQTVRYYGAYSARTRGVRRKRVGEQVTVSLSELPERKKASRTWAALIKRVYEVDPLVCPKCGGEMKLIAFIQDSKEITKIMDNLGLPHYRAPPPVAPTVIEPYYDDLEHAA
;
A
#
# COMPACT_ATOMS: atom_id res chain seq x y z
N ALA A 1 11.17 -13.87 17.21
CA ALA A 1 11.61 -13.96 15.79
C ALA A 1 11.23 -15.34 15.33
N ASP A 2 10.00 -15.47 14.85
CA ASP A 2 9.45 -16.77 14.48
C ASP A 2 10.22 -17.29 13.30
N ARG A 3 11.06 -18.28 13.57
CA ARG A 3 11.77 -19.02 12.53
C ARG A 3 10.71 -19.78 11.77
N ILE A 4 10.79 -19.77 10.44
CA ILE A 4 9.99 -20.67 9.63
C ILE A 4 10.33 -22.07 10.12
N THR A 5 9.33 -22.78 10.65
CA THR A 5 9.49 -24.13 11.18
C THR A 5 9.68 -25.09 10.01
N ASP A 6 10.35 -26.22 10.24
CA ASP A 6 10.52 -27.26 9.20
C ASP A 6 9.16 -27.78 8.69
N ALA A 7 8.12 -27.72 9.54
CA ALA A 7 6.74 -27.99 9.16
C ALA A 7 6.21 -26.97 8.14
N ALA A 8 6.42 -25.67 8.37
CA ALA A 8 6.02 -24.63 7.43
C ALA A 8 6.81 -24.72 6.11
N ILE A 9 8.10 -25.09 6.14
CA ILE A 9 8.90 -25.33 4.94
C ILE A 9 8.33 -26.49 4.13
N LYS A 10 8.07 -27.64 4.78
CA LYS A 10 7.47 -28.81 4.12
C LYS A 10 6.11 -28.49 3.50
N GLN A 11 5.27 -27.74 4.21
CA GLN A 11 3.95 -27.31 3.73
C GLN A 11 4.07 -26.39 2.51
N ILE A 12 4.99 -25.41 2.52
CA ILE A 12 5.21 -24.51 1.38
C ILE A 12 5.70 -25.31 0.16
N LEU A 13 6.63 -26.23 0.36
CA LEU A 13 7.20 -27.04 -0.72
C LEU A 13 6.24 -28.12 -1.25
N SER A 14 5.24 -28.55 -0.47
CA SER A 14 4.24 -29.52 -0.93
C SER A 14 3.17 -28.91 -1.84
N GLN A 15 3.08 -27.58 -1.93
CA GLN A 15 2.13 -26.92 -2.81
C GLN A 15 2.57 -27.03 -4.27
N ARG A 16 1.74 -27.67 -5.11
CA ARG A 16 1.96 -27.84 -6.55
C ARG A 16 2.17 -26.50 -7.29
N HIS A 17 1.52 -25.45 -6.81
CA HIS A 17 1.79 -24.06 -7.17
C HIS A 17 1.92 -23.28 -5.86
N THR A 18 3.15 -23.00 -5.43
CA THR A 18 3.40 -22.32 -4.15
C THR A 18 2.87 -20.88 -4.10
N GLY A 19 2.29 -20.37 -5.20
CA GLY A 19 1.83 -18.99 -5.34
C GLY A 19 2.97 -17.96 -5.41
N PHE A 20 4.22 -18.38 -5.20
CA PHE A 20 5.38 -17.49 -5.23
C PHE A 20 6.09 -17.56 -6.58
N SER A 21 5.93 -16.50 -7.36
CA SER A 21 6.75 -16.27 -8.55
C SER A 21 7.90 -15.34 -8.19
N VAL A 22 9.12 -15.87 -8.13
CA VAL A 22 10.33 -15.05 -7.97
C VAL A 22 10.90 -14.80 -9.35
N PHE A 23 10.85 -13.55 -9.81
CA PHE A 23 11.55 -13.16 -11.02
C PHE A 23 13.06 -13.26 -10.77
N TRP A 24 13.71 -14.21 -11.44
CA TRP A 24 15.16 -14.36 -11.48
C TRP A 24 15.66 -14.05 -12.89
N GLY A 25 15.77 -12.75 -13.19
CA GLY A 25 16.20 -12.26 -14.50
C GLY A 25 17.13 -11.06 -14.38
N LYS A 26 17.44 -10.43 -15.53
CA LYS A 26 18.24 -9.21 -15.56
C LYS A 26 17.50 -8.09 -14.82
N GLN A 27 18.27 -7.27 -14.11
CA GLN A 27 17.72 -6.06 -13.49
C GLN A 27 17.11 -5.16 -14.57
N VAL A 28 15.92 -4.64 -14.31
CA VAL A 28 15.28 -3.63 -15.18
C VAL A 28 16.07 -2.32 -15.03
N ALA A 29 16.62 -1.84 -16.14
CA ALA A 29 17.39 -0.60 -16.17
C ALA A 29 16.47 0.62 -16.01
N ALA A 30 17.00 1.74 -15.50
CA ALA A 30 16.19 2.92 -15.22
C ALA A 30 15.71 3.62 -16.52
N ASP A 31 16.48 3.50 -17.58
CA ASP A 31 16.25 4.05 -18.93
C ASP A 31 15.44 3.13 -19.84
N ASP A 32 15.17 1.89 -19.43
CA ASP A 32 14.33 0.95 -20.17
C ASP A 32 12.84 1.23 -19.91
N GLU A 33 12.28 2.16 -20.68
CA GLU A 33 10.90 2.61 -20.56
C GLU A 33 9.89 1.48 -20.79
N ASP A 34 10.15 0.60 -21.76
CA ASP A 34 9.26 -0.52 -22.12
C ASP A 34 9.15 -1.54 -20.98
N SER A 35 10.28 -1.97 -20.42
CA SER A 35 10.29 -2.91 -19.29
C SER A 35 9.65 -2.31 -18.04
N ARG A 36 9.87 -1.01 -17.79
CA ARG A 36 9.24 -0.29 -16.68
C ARG A 36 7.73 -0.19 -16.85
N LEU A 37 7.27 0.16 -18.06
CA LEU A 37 5.85 0.24 -18.37
C LEU A 37 5.17 -1.13 -18.21
N PHE A 38 5.82 -2.21 -18.65
CA PHE A 38 5.34 -3.57 -18.45
C PHE A 38 5.19 -3.92 -16.96
N LEU A 39 6.20 -3.59 -16.13
CA LEU A 39 6.12 -3.81 -14.68
C LEU A 39 5.00 -2.97 -14.04
N CYS A 40 4.84 -1.71 -14.43
CA CYS A 40 3.77 -0.85 -13.96
C CYS A 40 2.39 -1.43 -14.29
N ARG A 41 2.19 -1.97 -15.51
CA ARG A 41 0.95 -2.67 -15.89
C ARG A 41 0.68 -3.90 -15.01
N TYR A 42 1.72 -4.56 -14.51
CA TYR A 42 1.56 -5.68 -13.59
C TYR A 42 1.15 -5.21 -12.19
N ILE A 43 1.71 -4.10 -11.71
CA ILE A 43 1.39 -3.50 -10.40
C ILE A 43 -0.01 -2.88 -10.40
N ASP A 44 -0.38 -2.19 -11.47
CA ASP A 44 -1.66 -1.50 -11.64
C ASP A 44 -2.79 -2.46 -12.07
N ARG A 45 -2.48 -3.75 -12.22
CA ARG A 45 -3.47 -4.74 -12.62
C ARG A 45 -4.49 -4.91 -11.48
N GLY A 46 -5.75 -4.62 -11.79
CA GLY A 46 -6.86 -4.94 -10.90
C GLY A 46 -6.89 -6.44 -10.56
N PRO A 47 -7.38 -6.80 -9.36
CA PRO A 47 -7.44 -8.20 -8.92
C PRO A 47 -8.34 -9.07 -9.80
N ILE A 48 -9.31 -8.46 -10.48
CA ILE A 48 -10.24 -9.10 -11.41
C ILE A 48 -10.27 -8.33 -12.74
N SER A 49 -10.42 -9.05 -13.85
CA SER A 49 -10.64 -8.41 -15.15
C SER A 49 -12.10 -7.99 -15.25
N LEU A 50 -12.37 -6.73 -15.59
CA LEU A 50 -13.74 -6.24 -15.80
C LEU A 50 -14.40 -6.91 -17.02
N GLU A 51 -13.61 -7.33 -18.02
CA GLU A 51 -14.10 -8.08 -19.19
C GLU A 51 -14.69 -9.45 -18.82
N LYS A 52 -14.31 -9.98 -17.65
CA LYS A 52 -14.77 -11.28 -17.14
C LYS A 52 -15.97 -11.17 -16.20
N VAL A 53 -16.50 -9.97 -16.00
CA VAL A 53 -17.63 -9.71 -15.10
C VAL A 53 -18.78 -9.15 -15.92
N SER A 54 -19.93 -9.80 -15.85
CA SER A 54 -21.18 -9.29 -16.41
C SER A 54 -22.25 -9.21 -15.32
N VAL A 55 -23.20 -8.29 -15.49
CA VAL A 55 -24.29 -8.09 -14.54
C VAL A 55 -25.60 -8.07 -15.32
N THR A 56 -26.49 -9.01 -15.03
CA THR A 56 -27.81 -9.13 -15.66
C THR A 56 -28.84 -9.45 -14.59
N ASP A 57 -29.95 -8.72 -14.53
CA ASP A 57 -31.06 -8.96 -13.61
C ASP A 57 -30.64 -9.19 -12.14
N ASP A 58 -29.78 -8.31 -11.62
CA ASP A 58 -29.20 -8.38 -10.26
C ASP A 58 -28.37 -9.64 -9.97
N ILE A 59 -27.91 -10.35 -10.99
CA ILE A 59 -26.96 -11.46 -10.88
C ILE A 59 -25.62 -11.01 -11.45
N VAL A 60 -24.55 -11.20 -10.68
CA VAL A 60 -23.17 -10.96 -11.12
C VAL A 60 -22.57 -12.27 -11.59
N THR A 61 -22.22 -12.34 -12.86
CA THR A 61 -21.59 -13.50 -13.48
C THR A 61 -20.10 -13.24 -13.67
N TYR A 62 -19.26 -14.19 -13.25
CA TYR A 62 -17.81 -14.13 -13.37
C TYR A 62 -17.25 -15.33 -14.14
N GLU A 63 -16.49 -15.06 -15.20
CA GLU A 63 -15.84 -16.07 -16.03
C GLU A 63 -14.36 -16.25 -15.67
N THR A 64 -14.02 -17.42 -15.13
CA THR A 64 -12.65 -17.80 -14.80
C THR A 64 -11.80 -18.00 -16.05
N LYS A 65 -10.49 -18.24 -15.88
CA LYS A 65 -9.60 -18.50 -17.01
C LYS A 65 -9.84 -19.89 -17.64
N ASP A 66 -10.38 -20.82 -16.87
CA ASP A 66 -10.65 -22.20 -17.30
C ASP A 66 -12.10 -22.34 -17.84
N ASP A 67 -12.67 -21.24 -18.35
CA ASP A 67 -14.02 -21.11 -18.88
C ASP A 67 -15.15 -21.55 -17.91
N LEU A 68 -14.86 -21.66 -16.62
CA LEU A 68 -15.88 -21.87 -15.59
C LEU A 68 -16.58 -20.55 -15.29
N THR A 69 -17.91 -20.61 -15.26
CA THR A 69 -18.79 -19.47 -14.97
C THR A 69 -19.34 -19.61 -13.56
N HIS A 70 -19.26 -18.53 -12.78
CA HIS A 70 -19.84 -18.45 -11.44
C HIS A 70 -20.86 -17.31 -11.37
N GLU A 71 -21.99 -17.57 -10.74
CA GLU A 71 -23.03 -16.57 -10.51
C GLU A 71 -23.08 -16.22 -9.01
N PHE A 72 -23.26 -14.93 -8.74
CA PHE A 72 -23.30 -14.39 -7.38
C PHE A 72 -24.42 -13.37 -7.27
N SER A 73 -24.97 -13.26 -6.06
CA SER A 73 -25.69 -12.03 -5.70
C SER A 73 -24.69 -10.84 -5.65
N PRO A 74 -25.14 -9.58 -5.85
CA PRO A 74 -24.23 -8.45 -5.89
C PRO A 74 -23.48 -8.24 -4.57
N THR A 75 -24.16 -8.51 -3.44
CA THR A 75 -23.56 -8.42 -2.10
C THR A 75 -22.56 -9.52 -1.85
N GLU A 76 -22.83 -10.76 -2.28
CA GLU A 76 -21.89 -11.87 -2.15
C GLU A 76 -20.64 -11.63 -3.00
N PHE A 77 -20.80 -11.15 -4.23
CA PHE A 77 -19.68 -10.81 -5.10
C PHE A 77 -18.78 -9.75 -4.44
N LEU A 78 -19.38 -8.66 -3.94
CA LEU A 78 -18.64 -7.61 -3.22
C LEU A 78 -17.94 -8.15 -1.97
N ALA A 79 -18.59 -9.03 -1.19
CA ALA A 79 -17.99 -9.65 -0.02
C ALA A 79 -16.75 -10.47 -0.42
N ARG A 80 -16.84 -11.31 -1.45
CA ARG A 80 -15.70 -12.13 -1.94
C ARG A 80 -14.55 -11.28 -2.46
N VAL A 81 -14.84 -10.23 -3.25
CA VAL A 81 -13.80 -9.31 -3.74
C VAL A 81 -13.14 -8.57 -2.57
N SER A 82 -13.91 -8.21 -1.54
CA SER A 82 -13.39 -7.49 -0.38
C SER A 82 -12.41 -8.30 0.47
N VAL A 83 -12.42 -9.64 0.39
CA VAL A 83 -11.43 -10.51 1.07
C VAL A 83 -10.00 -10.23 0.60
N HIS A 84 -9.83 -9.74 -0.63
CA HIS A 84 -8.51 -9.37 -1.15
C HIS A 84 -7.99 -8.03 -0.58
N ILE A 85 -8.84 -7.25 0.07
CA ILE A 85 -8.44 -5.98 0.71
C ILE A 85 -7.80 -6.33 2.06
N PRO A 86 -6.51 -6.03 2.27
CA PRO A 86 -5.83 -6.32 3.53
C PRO A 86 -6.48 -5.58 4.69
N ASN A 87 -6.45 -6.17 5.88
CA ASN A 87 -6.93 -5.51 7.09
C ASN A 87 -6.09 -4.27 7.41
N LYS A 88 -6.66 -3.39 8.23
CA LYS A 88 -5.95 -2.21 8.72
C LYS A 88 -4.66 -2.63 9.43
N TRP A 89 -3.54 -2.07 8.98
CA TRP A 89 -2.18 -2.36 9.47
C TRP A 89 -1.64 -3.76 9.17
N GLU A 90 -2.35 -4.55 8.36
CA GLU A 90 -1.87 -5.86 7.95
C GLU A 90 -0.60 -5.73 7.10
N GLN A 91 0.41 -6.53 7.46
CA GLN A 91 1.67 -6.57 6.71
C GLN A 91 1.49 -7.38 5.43
N THR A 92 1.27 -6.69 4.31
CA THR A 92 1.12 -7.29 2.98
C THR A 92 2.44 -7.79 2.38
N VAL A 93 3.58 -7.25 2.84
CA VAL A 93 4.92 -7.63 2.38
C VAL A 93 5.69 -8.25 3.53
N ARG A 94 6.04 -9.52 3.37
CA ARG A 94 6.87 -10.26 4.33
C ARG A 94 8.24 -10.56 3.72
N TYR A 95 9.29 -9.97 4.27
CA TYR A 95 10.65 -10.16 3.78
C TYR A 95 11.33 -11.37 4.43
N TYR A 96 11.78 -12.31 3.60
CA TYR A 96 12.46 -13.53 4.05
C TYR A 96 13.91 -13.62 3.57
N GLY A 97 14.67 -14.53 4.17
CA GLY A 97 16.04 -14.87 3.76
C GLY A 97 16.97 -13.65 3.65
N ALA A 98 17.52 -13.44 2.46
CA ALA A 98 18.42 -12.34 2.14
C ALA A 98 17.80 -10.94 2.30
N TYR A 99 16.47 -10.84 2.08
CA TYR A 99 15.74 -9.57 2.18
C TYR A 99 15.19 -9.29 3.58
N SER A 100 15.23 -10.26 4.50
CA SER A 100 14.74 -10.07 5.87
C SER A 100 15.49 -8.94 6.60
N ALA A 101 14.78 -8.23 7.49
CA ALA A 101 15.34 -7.10 8.23
C ALA A 101 16.63 -7.47 8.99
N ARG A 102 16.65 -8.67 9.59
CA ARG A 102 17.83 -9.20 10.31
C ARG A 102 19.02 -9.38 9.38
N THR A 103 18.84 -10.07 8.24
CA THR A 103 19.93 -10.33 7.29
C THR A 103 20.46 -9.03 6.68
N ARG A 104 19.55 -8.10 6.33
CA ARG A 104 19.93 -6.76 5.86
C ARG A 104 20.71 -5.98 6.91
N GLY A 105 20.28 -6.02 8.17
CA GLY A 105 20.96 -5.36 9.28
C GLY A 105 22.37 -5.93 9.52
N VAL A 106 22.54 -7.25 9.48
CA VAL A 106 23.86 -7.90 9.60
C VAL A 106 24.78 -7.53 8.43
N ARG A 107 24.26 -7.51 7.19
CA ARG A 107 25.01 -7.07 6.01
C ARG A 107 25.43 -5.60 6.13
N ARG A 108 24.52 -4.72 6.55
CA ARG A 108 24.81 -3.29 6.76
C ARG A 108 25.93 -3.08 7.78
N LYS A 109 25.98 -3.88 8.85
CA LYS A 109 27.05 -3.84 9.85
C LYS A 109 28.40 -4.39 9.32
N ARG A 110 28.38 -5.36 8.40
CA ARG A 110 29.59 -5.97 7.83
C ARG A 110 30.23 -5.14 6.72
N VAL A 111 29.42 -4.47 5.91
CA VAL A 111 29.90 -3.70 4.76
C VAL A 111 30.56 -2.38 5.19
N GLY A 112 30.40 -1.96 6.45
CA GLY A 112 30.67 -0.58 6.82
C GLY A 112 29.67 0.32 6.10
N GLU A 113 29.25 1.39 6.74
CA GLU A 113 28.21 2.25 6.20
C GLU A 113 28.71 3.04 4.99
N GLN A 114 28.65 2.50 3.77
CA GLN A 114 28.60 3.24 2.49
C GLN A 114 27.95 2.40 1.38
N VAL A 115 26.62 2.32 1.38
CA VAL A 115 25.90 2.36 0.09
C VAL A 115 25.33 3.76 0.00
N THR A 116 26.19 4.73 -0.30
CA THR A 116 25.75 5.93 -0.98
C THR A 116 25.28 5.46 -2.34
N VAL A 117 23.97 5.21 -2.48
CA VAL A 117 23.35 5.30 -3.79
C VAL A 117 23.75 6.67 -4.28
N SER A 118 24.62 6.73 -5.30
CA SER A 118 25.03 7.99 -5.88
C SER A 118 23.79 8.61 -6.50
N LEU A 119 23.13 9.50 -5.76
CA LEU A 119 22.01 10.31 -6.23
C LEU A 119 22.48 11.36 -7.25
N SER A 120 23.74 11.28 -7.71
CA SER A 120 24.38 12.22 -8.64
C SER A 120 23.71 12.28 -10.01
N GLU A 121 22.83 11.32 -10.33
CA GLU A 121 22.05 11.29 -11.56
C GLU A 121 20.53 11.25 -11.30
N LEU A 122 20.08 11.63 -10.10
CA LEU A 122 18.69 12.06 -9.99
C LEU A 122 18.60 13.44 -10.65
N PRO A 123 17.67 13.66 -11.60
CA PRO A 123 17.43 14.99 -12.12
C PRO A 123 17.24 15.94 -10.93
N GLU A 124 17.88 17.11 -11.00
CA GLU A 124 17.83 18.13 -9.93
C GLU A 124 16.45 18.13 -9.31
N ARG A 125 16.37 17.91 -7.99
CA ARG A 125 15.09 17.91 -7.28
C ARG A 125 14.40 19.22 -7.62
N LYS A 126 13.39 19.14 -8.49
CA LYS A 126 12.53 20.28 -8.84
C LYS A 126 12.12 20.91 -7.50
N LYS A 127 12.35 22.22 -7.36
CA LYS A 127 11.96 23.01 -6.17
C LYS A 127 10.63 22.46 -5.66
N ALA A 128 10.55 22.14 -4.36
CA ALA A 128 9.40 21.49 -3.73
C ALA A 128 8.13 22.04 -4.37
N SER A 129 7.53 21.20 -5.23
CA SER A 129 6.50 21.67 -6.13
C SER A 129 5.36 22.23 -5.29
N ARG A 130 4.61 23.18 -5.83
CA ARG A 130 3.30 23.59 -5.29
C ARG A 130 2.34 22.41 -5.13
N THR A 131 2.75 21.17 -5.45
CA THR A 131 2.07 19.91 -5.16
C THR A 131 1.50 19.84 -3.74
N TRP A 132 2.20 20.25 -2.68
CA TRP A 132 1.57 20.21 -1.35
C TRP A 132 0.34 21.12 -1.28
N ALA A 133 0.48 22.40 -1.65
CA ALA A 133 -0.62 23.36 -1.63
C ALA A 133 -1.74 22.98 -2.59
N ALA A 134 -1.39 22.47 -3.78
CA ALA A 134 -2.34 21.96 -4.77
C ALA A 134 -3.08 20.71 -4.29
N LEU A 135 -2.42 19.81 -3.55
CA LEU A 135 -3.04 18.63 -2.95
C LEU A 135 -3.99 19.03 -1.83
N ILE A 136 -3.59 19.95 -0.94
CA ILE A 136 -4.47 20.48 0.10
C ILE A 136 -5.71 21.14 -0.55
N LYS A 137 -5.52 21.96 -1.58
CA LYS A 137 -6.62 22.56 -2.34
C LYS A 137 -7.51 21.54 -3.02
N ARG A 138 -6.96 20.44 -3.52
CA ARG A 138 -7.76 19.39 -4.16
C ARG A 138 -8.55 18.53 -3.17
N VAL A 139 -7.97 18.22 -2.01
CA VAL A 139 -8.58 17.32 -1.02
C VAL A 139 -9.55 18.07 -0.11
N TYR A 140 -9.19 19.28 0.30
CA TYR A 140 -9.95 20.07 1.28
C TYR A 140 -10.63 21.29 0.65
N GLU A 141 -10.49 21.51 -0.65
CA GLU A 141 -11.08 22.66 -1.39
C GLU A 141 -10.65 24.03 -0.85
N VAL A 142 -9.59 24.08 -0.03
CA VAL A 142 -9.03 25.29 0.58
C VAL A 142 -7.63 25.54 0.05
N ASP A 143 -7.36 26.75 -0.45
CA ASP A 143 -6.01 27.15 -0.90
C ASP A 143 -5.17 27.65 0.29
N PRO A 144 -4.16 26.90 0.76
CA PRO A 144 -3.39 27.28 1.94
C PRO A 144 -2.44 28.47 1.69
N LEU A 145 -2.31 28.92 0.44
CA LEU A 145 -1.50 30.09 0.09
C LEU A 145 -2.32 31.38 -0.04
N VAL A 146 -3.62 31.36 0.28
CA VAL A 146 -4.46 32.57 0.33
C VAL A 146 -4.83 32.85 1.77
N CYS A 147 -4.55 34.07 2.23
CA CYS A 147 -4.90 34.47 3.59
C CYS A 147 -6.44 34.56 3.73
N PRO A 148 -7.07 33.84 4.68
CA PRO A 148 -8.52 33.88 4.86
C PRO A 148 -9.04 35.22 5.39
N LYS A 149 -8.18 36.08 5.95
CA LYS A 149 -8.57 37.39 6.50
C LYS A 149 -8.51 38.52 5.47
N CYS A 150 -7.52 38.50 4.58
CA CYS A 150 -7.26 39.63 3.66
C CYS A 150 -7.17 39.23 2.18
N GLY A 151 -7.21 37.94 1.84
CA GLY A 151 -7.13 37.47 0.45
C GLY A 151 -5.76 37.58 -0.21
N GLY A 152 -4.73 38.07 0.50
CA GLY A 152 -3.37 38.19 -0.02
C GLY A 152 -2.66 36.84 -0.18
N GLU A 153 -1.66 36.79 -1.06
CA GLU A 153 -0.82 35.61 -1.28
C GLU A 153 0.17 35.42 -0.12
N MET A 154 0.13 34.23 0.50
CA MET A 154 1.01 33.83 1.59
C MET A 154 2.23 33.08 1.04
N LYS A 155 3.39 33.25 1.70
CA LYS A 155 4.63 32.56 1.35
C LYS A 155 5.00 31.54 2.41
N LEU A 156 5.47 30.38 1.98
CA LEU A 156 5.98 29.36 2.89
C LEU A 156 7.35 29.79 3.44
N ILE A 157 7.43 30.00 4.75
CA ILE A 157 8.65 30.48 5.43
C ILE A 157 9.51 29.31 5.90
N ALA A 158 8.90 28.31 6.53
CA ALA A 158 9.62 27.15 7.08
C ALA A 158 8.70 25.93 7.23
N PHE A 159 9.31 24.74 7.29
CA PHE A 159 8.65 23.52 7.75
C PHE A 159 9.10 23.22 9.17
N ILE A 160 8.17 23.27 10.13
CA ILE A 160 8.45 23.00 11.54
C ILE A 160 8.06 21.55 11.83
N GLN A 161 9.02 20.74 12.30
CA GLN A 161 8.81 19.32 12.61
C GLN A 161 8.95 19.00 14.10
N ASP A 162 9.49 19.92 14.91
CA ASP A 162 9.60 19.72 16.35
C ASP A 162 8.25 19.90 17.03
N SER A 163 7.78 18.83 17.67
CA SER A 163 6.51 18.79 18.40
C SER A 163 6.41 19.86 19.49
N LYS A 164 7.51 20.18 20.19
CA LYS A 164 7.52 21.20 21.24
C LYS A 164 7.28 22.59 20.68
N GLU A 165 7.93 22.92 19.56
CA GLU A 165 7.77 24.21 18.89
C GLU A 165 6.39 24.35 18.26
N ILE A 166 5.85 23.28 17.66
CA ILE A 166 4.48 23.25 17.15
C ILE A 166 3.49 23.56 18.28
N THR A 167 3.65 22.91 19.45
CA THR A 167 2.77 23.11 20.60
C THR A 167 2.79 24.56 21.09
N LYS A 168 3.98 25.15 21.26
CA LYS A 168 4.12 26.56 21.65
C LYS A 168 3.43 27.52 20.66
N ILE A 169 3.57 27.26 19.36
CA ILE A 169 2.93 28.09 18.32
C ILE A 169 1.40 27.94 18.40
N MET A 170 0.90 26.73 18.58
CA MET A 170 -0.54 26.49 18.73
C MET A 170 -1.13 27.20 19.95
N ASP A 171 -0.45 27.13 21.10
CA ASP A 171 -0.87 27.80 22.33
C ASP A 171 -0.97 29.31 22.15
N ASN A 172 0.06 29.91 21.54
CA ASN A 172 0.09 31.35 21.24
C ASN A 172 -1.00 31.79 20.25
N LEU A 173 -1.41 30.90 19.35
CA LEU A 173 -2.49 31.14 18.39
C LEU A 173 -3.89 30.79 18.94
N GLY A 174 -3.97 30.21 20.15
CA GLY A 174 -5.22 29.73 20.74
C GLY A 174 -5.85 28.55 19.99
N LEU A 175 -5.05 27.76 19.27
CA LEU A 175 -5.54 26.63 18.50
C LEU A 175 -5.67 25.39 19.40
N PRO A 176 -6.77 24.61 19.27
CA PRO A 176 -6.96 23.41 20.06
C PRO A 176 -5.90 22.36 19.69
N HIS A 177 -5.31 21.70 20.70
CA HIS A 177 -4.43 20.56 20.45
C HIS A 177 -5.18 19.44 19.74
N TYR A 178 -4.50 18.78 18.81
CA TYR A 178 -4.99 17.56 18.19
C TYR A 178 -5.33 16.54 19.29
N ARG A 179 -6.62 16.20 19.41
CA ARG A 179 -7.05 15.00 20.12
C ARG A 179 -7.11 13.88 19.10
N ALA A 180 -6.42 12.77 19.38
CA ALA A 180 -6.63 11.56 18.60
C ALA A 180 -8.15 11.25 18.58
N PRO A 181 -8.72 10.86 17.42
CA PRO A 181 -10.09 10.36 17.38
C PRO A 181 -10.26 9.31 18.47
N PRO A 182 -11.42 9.26 19.15
CA PRO A 182 -11.66 8.23 20.15
C PRO A 182 -11.36 6.86 19.52
N PRO A 183 -10.69 5.95 20.27
CA PRO A 183 -10.32 4.65 19.74
C PRO A 183 -11.58 3.97 19.21
N VAL A 184 -11.56 3.62 17.92
CA VAL A 184 -12.63 2.81 17.32
C VAL A 184 -12.63 1.48 18.06
N ALA A 185 -13.79 1.07 18.58
CA ALA A 185 -13.93 -0.22 19.24
C ALA A 185 -13.40 -1.31 18.30
N PRO A 186 -12.62 -2.30 18.80
CA PRO A 186 -12.15 -3.39 17.97
C PRO A 186 -13.37 -4.09 17.38
N THR A 187 -13.45 -4.13 16.05
CA THR A 187 -14.39 -4.99 15.35
C THR A 187 -14.07 -6.42 15.74
N VAL A 188 -15.00 -7.08 16.44
CA VAL A 188 -14.97 -8.51 16.66
C VAL A 188 -15.16 -9.14 15.29
N ILE A 189 -14.07 -9.61 14.68
CA ILE A 189 -14.14 -10.43 13.47
C ILE A 189 -14.45 -11.84 13.98
N GLU A 190 -15.71 -12.26 13.88
CA GLU A 190 -16.03 -13.67 14.06
C GLU A 190 -15.29 -14.46 12.97
N PRO A 191 -14.52 -15.50 13.33
CA PRO A 191 -13.86 -16.33 12.35
C PRO A 191 -14.92 -17.04 11.51
N TYR A 192 -15.08 -16.60 10.27
CA TYR A 192 -15.85 -17.30 9.25
C TYR A 192 -15.07 -18.57 8.87
N TYR A 193 -15.36 -19.66 9.58
CA TYR A 193 -14.94 -20.99 9.15
C TYR A 193 -15.84 -21.37 7.97
N ASP A 194 -15.21 -21.59 6.82
CA ASP A 194 -15.87 -22.10 5.63
C ASP A 194 -16.19 -23.58 5.89
N ASP A 195 -17.44 -23.88 6.26
CA ASP A 195 -17.97 -25.24 6.41
C ASP A 195 -18.13 -25.91 5.02
N LEU A 196 -17.05 -26.02 4.27
CA LEU A 196 -16.97 -26.71 2.97
C LEU A 196 -16.27 -28.09 3.06
N GLU A 197 -16.27 -28.69 4.25
CA GLU A 197 -16.23 -30.14 4.36
C GLU A 197 -17.65 -30.59 4.76
N HIS A 198 -18.15 -31.68 4.14
CA HIS A 198 -19.50 -32.29 4.26
C HIS A 198 -20.51 -32.00 3.14
N ALA A 199 -20.09 -32.12 1.88
CA ALA A 199 -21.00 -32.62 0.84
C ALA A 199 -20.27 -33.59 -0.10
N ALA A 200 -20.43 -34.88 0.22
CA ALA A 200 -20.32 -36.09 -0.61
C ALA A 200 -19.00 -36.37 -1.36
#